data_AF-A0A401T2R7-F1
#
_entry.id   AF-A0A401T2R7-F1
#
_cell.length_a   1.000
_cell.length_b   1.000
_cell.length_c   1.000
_cell.angle_alpha   90.00
_cell.angle_beta   90.00
_cell.angle_gamma   90.00
#
_symmetry.space_group_name_H-M   'P 1'
#
loop_
_entity.id
_entity.type
_entity.pdbx_description
1 polymer ?
#
loop_
_entity_poly.entity_id
_entity_poly.type
_entity_poly.pdbx_seq_one_letter_code
_entity_poly.pdbx_strand_id
1 'polypeptide(L)'
;MGRTLSDSAGQRIHTSCIHLKSLQVRHLGSQFSFAFRLSGSDIMNDLCDSLPPKTGTTENAVEMCKKCGRGMTFPELYKKGEAIVIAPGYELSRTKSNIAVHLCDEFFNRIQSPKSLVSREQLVTDLQKQITELVNLLEQESLKQMSIVNRFQAENKEASLMMQKKHEEDLRKISEMHALEIEEMQNNFAEILEAETGKAKKKYHELKDQFQSLQAAFISFKESITEEMNERLAQKERELNEKHSMEMKRELALQRHALERKCDDEKQSIVDNYEEQINTIINRHKGEMDNAAEQYSAIMETVEELRNAKLQIEDLLQQLEKKNEEIQNQSEYLSFLETQLAYDRARLAEIEGTYKSNIGSMKRKYVTSMKALEDQNLDLKQLFAIKAEELCALRAMIEERERIEQLERMNSQQ
;
A
#
# COMPACT_ATOMS: atom_id res chain seq x y z
N MET A 1 -3.36 32.39 -47.47
CA MET A 1 -3.04 31.26 -48.38
C MET A 1 -2.41 30.18 -47.51
N GLY A 2 -3.08 29.13 -47.06
CA GLY A 2 -3.92 28.22 -47.82
C GLY A 2 -3.09 26.99 -48.16
N ARG A 3 -3.04 25.99 -47.26
CA ARG A 3 -3.00 24.55 -47.56
C ARG A 3 -3.06 23.71 -46.28
N THR A 4 -4.04 22.83 -46.30
CA THR A 4 -4.41 21.72 -45.44
C THR A 4 -3.51 20.49 -45.66
N LEU A 5 -3.40 19.64 -44.64
CA LEU A 5 -3.22 18.16 -44.63
C LEU A 5 -3.16 17.77 -43.13
N SER A 6 -4.17 17.24 -42.43
CA SER A 6 -4.89 15.95 -42.52
C SER A 6 -3.99 14.71 -42.55
N ASP A 7 -3.78 14.08 -41.39
CA ASP A 7 -3.97 12.64 -41.10
C ASP A 7 -3.36 12.30 -39.73
N SER A 8 -4.18 12.02 -38.71
CA SER A 8 -4.70 10.69 -38.35
C SER A 8 -3.64 9.76 -37.72
N ALA A 9 -3.54 9.79 -36.39
CA ALA A 9 -3.07 8.66 -35.61
C ALA A 9 -3.96 8.54 -34.37
N GLY A 10 -4.91 7.63 -34.46
CA GLY A 10 -5.94 7.40 -33.46
C GLY A 10 -5.38 6.94 -32.13
N GLN A 11 -6.00 7.50 -31.09
CA GLN A 11 -6.09 7.00 -29.74
C GLN A 11 -6.05 5.47 -29.63
N ARG A 12 -5.05 4.96 -28.90
CA ARG A 12 -5.22 3.77 -28.06
C ARG A 12 -4.84 4.14 -26.64
N ILE A 13 -5.77 4.77 -25.94
CA ILE A 13 -5.77 4.77 -24.48
C ILE A 13 -6.19 3.37 -24.08
N HIS A 14 -5.22 2.54 -23.69
CA HIS A 14 -5.47 1.27 -23.04
C HIS A 14 -6.03 1.58 -21.64
N THR A 15 -7.33 1.87 -21.54
CA THR A 15 -8.07 1.74 -20.29
C THR A 15 -8.14 0.24 -19.98
N SER A 16 -7.15 -0.26 -19.24
CA SER A 16 -7.27 -1.53 -18.56
C SER A 16 -8.45 -1.43 -17.61
N CYS A 17 -9.59 -1.94 -18.04
CA CYS A 17 -10.72 -2.28 -17.18
C CYS A 17 -10.20 -3.16 -16.06
N ILE A 18 -9.98 -2.58 -14.89
CA ILE A 18 -9.95 -3.32 -13.64
C ILE A 18 -11.36 -3.93 -13.55
N HIS A 19 -11.44 -5.22 -13.86
CA HIS A 19 -12.55 -6.05 -13.43
C HIS A 19 -12.55 -6.03 -11.90
N LEU A 20 -13.23 -5.03 -11.33
CA LEU A 20 -13.88 -5.17 -10.04
C LEU A 20 -14.95 -6.25 -10.25
N LYS A 21 -14.51 -7.51 -10.19
CA LYS A 21 -15.39 -8.59 -9.79
C LYS A 21 -15.96 -8.13 -8.47
N SER A 22 -17.24 -7.76 -8.51
CA SER A 22 -18.07 -7.69 -7.33
C SER A 22 -17.79 -8.94 -6.53
N LEU A 23 -17.03 -8.78 -5.45
CA LEU A 23 -16.92 -9.77 -4.41
C LEU A 23 -18.32 -9.80 -3.82
N GLN A 24 -19.17 -10.63 -4.42
CA GLN A 24 -20.38 -11.08 -3.82
C GLN A 24 -19.89 -11.83 -2.59
N VAL A 25 -19.79 -11.12 -1.46
CA VAL A 25 -19.68 -11.70 -0.14
C VAL A 25 -20.96 -12.50 0.02
N ARG A 26 -20.94 -13.73 -0.51
CA ARG A 26 -21.85 -14.76 -0.10
C ARG A 26 -21.53 -14.91 1.38
N HIS A 27 -22.40 -14.36 2.21
CA HIS A 27 -22.64 -14.92 3.52
C HIS A 27 -22.89 -16.41 3.29
N LEU A 28 -21.81 -17.19 3.40
CA LEU A 28 -21.91 -18.58 3.81
C LEU A 28 -22.40 -18.50 5.25
N GLY A 29 -23.72 -18.31 5.37
CA GLY A 29 -24.47 -18.64 6.56
C GLY A 29 -24.08 -20.06 6.89
N SER A 30 -23.20 -20.16 7.89
CA SER A 30 -22.69 -21.37 8.46
C SER A 30 -23.88 -22.19 8.94
N GLN A 31 -24.38 -23.08 8.08
CA GLN A 31 -25.16 -24.23 8.52
C GLN A 31 -24.18 -25.24 9.12
N PHE A 32 -23.58 -24.87 10.26
CA PHE A 32 -23.10 -25.86 11.22
C PHE A 32 -24.35 -26.38 11.92
N SER A 33 -25.00 -27.34 11.27
CA SER A 33 -25.97 -28.21 11.92
C SER A 33 -25.17 -29.12 12.85
N PHE A 34 -24.92 -28.66 14.07
CA PHE A 34 -24.45 -29.53 15.15
C PHE A 34 -25.64 -30.41 15.53
N ALA A 35 -25.69 -31.60 14.94
CA ALA A 35 -26.57 -32.66 15.40
C ALA A 35 -26.10 -33.07 16.81
N PHE A 36 -26.67 -32.43 17.83
CA PHE A 36 -26.60 -32.94 19.19
C PHE A 36 -27.50 -34.18 19.25
N ARG A 37 -26.89 -35.33 19.00
CA ARG A 37 -27.49 -36.63 19.28
C ARG A 37 -27.49 -36.76 20.80
N LEU A 38 -28.56 -36.34 21.45
CA LEU A 38 -28.82 -36.69 22.85
C LEU A 38 -29.12 -38.19 22.89
N SER A 39 -28.08 -39.00 23.08
CA SER A 39 -28.21 -40.33 23.65
C SER A 39 -28.62 -40.16 25.11
N GLY A 40 -29.93 -40.19 25.35
CA GLY A 40 -30.54 -40.17 26.67
C GLY A 40 -31.22 -41.50 26.96
N SER A 41 -30.45 -42.58 27.02
CA SER A 41 -30.87 -43.85 27.59
C SER A 41 -29.64 -44.42 28.28
N ASP A 42 -29.54 -44.15 29.57
CA ASP A 42 -28.92 -44.98 30.60
C ASP A 42 -28.85 -44.16 31.89
N ILE A 43 -28.85 -44.84 33.03
CA ILE A 43 -28.86 -44.33 34.40
C ILE A 43 -30.27 -44.15 34.99
N MET A 44 -30.92 -45.27 35.26
CA MET A 44 -31.75 -45.48 36.47
C MET A 44 -31.43 -46.88 36.99
N ASN A 45 -30.33 -46.99 37.72
CA ASN A 45 -30.08 -48.05 38.69
C ASN A 45 -29.15 -47.45 39.75
N ASP A 46 -29.31 -47.92 40.98
CA ASP A 46 -28.62 -47.52 42.20
C ASP A 46 -29.23 -46.33 42.93
N LEU A 47 -30.22 -46.63 43.79
CA LEU A 47 -30.27 -46.12 45.17
C LEU A 47 -31.23 -46.97 46.01
N CYS A 48 -30.85 -48.23 46.26
CA CYS A 48 -31.31 -48.99 47.41
C CYS A 48 -30.08 -49.24 48.27
N ASP A 49 -30.08 -48.66 49.47
CA ASP A 49 -29.34 -49.07 50.68
C ASP A 49 -28.91 -47.84 51.46
N SER A 50 -29.55 -47.59 52.60
CA SER A 50 -28.88 -47.64 53.89
C SER A 50 -29.79 -47.15 55.03
N LEU A 51 -29.95 -48.03 56.04
CA LEU A 51 -29.93 -47.81 57.51
C LEU A 51 -30.97 -48.71 58.23
N PRO A 52 -30.73 -49.13 59.49
CA PRO A 52 -29.57 -49.82 60.06
C PRO A 52 -30.03 -51.11 60.83
N PRO A 53 -29.14 -51.91 61.47
CA PRO A 53 -29.46 -53.26 61.90
C PRO A 53 -30.11 -53.29 63.29
N LYS A 54 -30.99 -54.28 63.51
CA LYS A 54 -31.42 -54.70 64.85
C LYS A 54 -31.08 -56.18 65.03
N THR A 55 -30.02 -56.42 65.80
CA THR A 55 -29.75 -57.69 66.47
C THR A 55 -30.58 -57.77 67.76
N GLY A 56 -31.08 -58.95 68.09
CA GLY A 56 -31.72 -59.21 69.39
C GLY A 56 -32.59 -60.46 69.40
N THR A 57 -31.96 -61.63 69.47
CA THR A 57 -32.57 -62.90 69.91
C THR A 57 -32.97 -62.84 71.39
N THR A 58 -34.15 -63.37 71.73
CA THR A 58 -34.47 -64.20 72.91
C THR A 58 -35.95 -64.61 72.82
N GLU A 59 -36.23 -65.90 72.67
CA GLU A 59 -36.80 -66.79 73.69
C GLU A 59 -38.29 -66.56 74.01
N ASN A 60 -39.08 -67.60 73.71
CA ASN A 60 -40.30 -68.04 74.40
C ASN A 60 -41.09 -66.99 75.19
N ALA A 61 -42.16 -66.46 74.60
CA ALA A 61 -43.22 -65.80 75.35
C ALA A 61 -44.59 -66.28 74.88
N VAL A 62 -45.20 -67.06 75.76
CA VAL A 62 -46.63 -67.36 75.83
C VAL A 62 -47.42 -66.06 75.67
N GLU A 63 -48.40 -66.06 74.77
CA GLU A 63 -49.36 -64.96 74.62
C GLU A 63 -50.03 -64.65 75.97
N MET A 64 -49.76 -63.46 76.51
CA MET A 64 -50.42 -62.92 77.69
C MET A 64 -51.43 -61.85 77.28
N CYS A 65 -52.68 -62.01 77.73
CA CYS A 65 -53.73 -61.00 77.62
C CYS A 65 -53.35 -59.74 78.41
N LYS A 66 -53.05 -58.65 77.70
CA LYS A 66 -52.57 -57.35 78.24
C LYS A 66 -53.59 -56.56 79.11
N LYS A 67 -54.75 -57.13 79.44
CA LYS A 67 -55.79 -56.42 80.23
C LYS A 67 -56.13 -57.01 81.61
N CYS A 68 -55.62 -58.18 82.02
CA CYS A 68 -55.98 -58.69 83.36
C CYS A 68 -54.93 -59.46 84.20
N GLY A 69 -53.73 -59.80 83.70
CA GLY A 69 -52.59 -60.18 84.55
C GLY A 69 -52.80 -61.25 85.63
N ARG A 70 -53.81 -62.11 85.52
CA ARG A 70 -54.07 -63.22 86.46
C ARG A 70 -54.15 -64.52 85.69
N GLY A 71 -53.25 -65.45 86.00
CA GLY A 71 -53.46 -66.86 85.73
C GLY A 71 -54.75 -67.32 86.40
N MET A 72 -55.44 -68.25 85.76
CA MET A 72 -56.61 -68.93 86.33
C MET A 72 -56.14 -69.81 87.51
N THR A 73 -55.95 -69.21 88.68
CA THR A 73 -55.96 -69.94 89.94
C THR A 73 -57.41 -70.04 90.39
N PHE A 74 -57.98 -71.24 90.21
CA PHE A 74 -59.17 -71.64 90.95
C PHE A 74 -58.89 -71.48 92.45
N PRO A 75 -59.77 -70.84 93.25
CA PRO A 75 -59.60 -70.81 94.68
C PRO A 75 -59.73 -72.23 95.27
N GLU A 76 -58.60 -72.89 95.56
CA GLU A 76 -58.53 -74.00 96.50
C GLU A 76 -58.84 -73.47 97.90
N LEU A 77 -60.13 -73.43 98.24
CA LEU A 77 -60.59 -73.11 99.59
C LEU A 77 -61.52 -74.21 100.10
N TYR A 78 -61.02 -75.42 100.35
CA TYR A 78 -61.69 -76.34 101.28
C TYR A 78 -60.67 -77.19 102.04
N LYS A 79 -60.74 -77.10 103.38
CA LYS A 79 -59.93 -77.88 104.31
C LYS A 79 -60.24 -79.37 104.16
N LYS A 80 -59.19 -80.17 104.28
CA LYS A 80 -59.18 -81.63 104.16
C LYS A 80 -59.91 -82.25 105.37
N GLY A 81 -61.01 -82.96 105.14
CA GLY A 81 -61.59 -83.89 106.13
C GLY A 81 -62.91 -83.48 106.80
N GLU A 82 -63.52 -82.36 106.45
CA GLU A 82 -64.86 -82.00 106.96
C GLU A 82 -65.95 -82.52 106.01
N ALA A 83 -66.78 -83.44 106.49
CA ALA A 83 -67.98 -83.89 105.79
C ALA A 83 -69.00 -82.75 105.77
N ILE A 84 -69.47 -82.37 104.58
CA ILE A 84 -70.42 -81.27 104.43
C ILE A 84 -71.81 -81.88 104.34
N VAL A 85 -72.70 -81.51 105.28
CA VAL A 85 -74.12 -81.87 105.24
C VAL A 85 -74.77 -81.08 104.11
N ILE A 86 -75.06 -81.75 102.99
CA ILE A 86 -75.69 -81.10 101.82
C ILE A 86 -77.22 -81.05 102.00
N ALA A 87 -77.78 -82.06 102.65
CA ALA A 87 -79.19 -82.17 103.00
C ALA A 87 -79.34 -83.08 104.24
N PRO A 88 -80.44 -82.99 105.02
CA PRO A 88 -80.63 -83.81 106.22
C PRO A 88 -80.47 -85.31 105.92
N GLY A 89 -79.56 -85.99 106.63
CA GLY A 89 -79.27 -87.42 106.46
C GLY A 89 -78.30 -87.79 105.34
N TYR A 90 -77.75 -86.82 104.59
CA TYR A 90 -76.74 -87.05 103.55
C TYR A 90 -75.49 -86.20 103.78
N GLU A 91 -74.36 -86.86 104.02
CA GLU A 91 -73.05 -86.24 104.14
C GLU A 91 -72.22 -86.49 102.89
N LEU A 92 -71.75 -85.42 102.25
CA LEU A 92 -70.87 -85.53 101.09
C LEU A 92 -69.42 -85.39 101.53
N SER A 93 -68.64 -86.43 101.24
CA SER A 93 -67.20 -86.43 101.39
C SER A 93 -66.56 -86.44 100.00
N ARG A 94 -65.68 -85.47 99.74
CA ARG A 94 -65.02 -85.34 98.44
C ARG A 94 -63.51 -85.45 98.60
N THR A 95 -62.92 -86.44 97.93
CA THR A 95 -61.46 -86.59 97.81
C THR A 95 -61.02 -86.20 96.40
N LYS A 96 -59.70 -86.00 96.19
CA LYS A 96 -59.15 -85.44 94.93
C LYS A 96 -59.55 -86.20 93.66
N SER A 97 -59.98 -87.46 93.76
CA SER A 97 -60.37 -88.30 92.62
C SER A 97 -61.75 -88.95 92.73
N ASN A 98 -62.49 -88.75 93.83
CA ASN A 98 -63.81 -89.36 94.01
C ASN A 98 -64.72 -88.51 94.89
N ILE A 99 -66.01 -88.48 94.53
CA ILE A 99 -67.08 -87.87 95.32
C ILE A 99 -67.93 -89.02 95.87
N ALA A 100 -68.05 -89.12 97.19
CA ALA A 100 -68.89 -90.11 97.84
C ALA A 100 -69.93 -89.40 98.72
N VAL A 101 -71.18 -89.84 98.62
CA VAL A 101 -72.26 -89.36 99.48
C VAL A 101 -72.63 -90.50 100.41
N HIS A 102 -72.46 -90.28 101.71
CA HIS A 102 -72.81 -91.23 102.75
C HIS A 102 -74.19 -90.88 103.31
N LEU A 103 -75.05 -91.90 103.43
CA LEU A 103 -76.29 -91.81 104.20
C LEU A 103 -75.97 -92.00 105.68
N CYS A 104 -76.38 -91.07 106.53
CA CYS A 104 -76.18 -91.16 107.98
C CYS A 104 -77.14 -92.18 108.61
N ASP A 105 -76.68 -92.92 109.63
CA ASP A 105 -77.38 -94.06 110.27
C ASP A 105 -78.74 -93.71 110.92
N GLU A 106 -79.03 -92.42 111.10
CA GLU A 106 -80.30 -91.91 111.66
C GLU A 106 -81.53 -92.25 110.79
N PHE A 107 -81.33 -92.63 109.52
CA PHE A 107 -82.39 -93.09 108.60
C PHE A 107 -82.96 -94.48 108.93
N PHE A 108 -82.27 -95.29 109.76
CA PHE A 108 -82.67 -96.67 110.05
C PHE A 108 -83.42 -96.86 111.38
N ASN A 109 -83.80 -95.77 112.07
CA ASN A 109 -84.62 -95.88 113.26
C ASN A 109 -86.04 -96.34 112.91
N ARG A 110 -86.36 -97.59 113.28
CA ARG A 110 -87.71 -98.19 113.18
C ARG A 110 -88.74 -97.29 113.86
N ILE A 111 -89.53 -96.57 113.07
CA ILE A 111 -90.73 -95.90 113.56
C ILE A 111 -91.80 -96.96 113.80
N GLN A 112 -92.20 -97.06 115.07
CA GLN A 112 -93.23 -97.94 115.59
C GLN A 112 -94.58 -97.70 114.90
N SER A 113 -95.32 -98.79 114.70
CA SER A 113 -96.70 -98.77 114.23
C SER A 113 -97.64 -98.16 115.27
N PRO A 114 -98.46 -97.16 114.92
CA PRO A 114 -99.62 -96.82 115.71
C PRO A 114 -100.82 -97.64 115.23
N LYS A 115 -101.33 -98.48 116.15
CA LYS A 115 -102.70 -98.99 116.13
C LYS A 115 -103.65 -97.82 116.41
N SER A 116 -104.58 -97.52 115.51
CA SER A 116 -105.92 -97.07 115.91
C SER A 116 -106.87 -97.14 114.73
N LEU A 117 -108.04 -97.75 114.95
CA LEU A 117 -109.19 -97.65 114.06
C LEU A 117 -109.52 -96.17 113.83
N VAL A 118 -109.27 -95.69 112.61
CA VAL A 118 -109.73 -94.39 112.12
C VAL A 118 -110.52 -94.68 110.85
N SER A 119 -111.72 -94.11 110.74
CA SER A 119 -112.60 -94.29 109.60
C SER A 119 -111.85 -93.95 108.30
N ARG A 120 -112.00 -94.78 107.28
CA ARG A 120 -111.35 -94.66 105.96
C ARG A 120 -111.51 -93.25 105.37
N GLU A 121 -112.59 -92.54 105.69
CA GLU A 121 -112.82 -91.16 105.23
C GLU A 121 -111.88 -90.10 105.86
N GLN A 122 -111.45 -90.27 107.13
CA GLN A 122 -110.57 -89.30 107.83
C GLN A 122 -109.11 -89.40 107.36
N LEU A 123 -108.61 -90.62 107.15
CA LEU A 123 -107.27 -90.83 106.57
C LEU A 123 -107.19 -90.32 105.13
N VAL A 124 -108.26 -90.52 104.35
CA VAL A 124 -108.35 -90.02 102.97
C VAL A 124 -108.38 -88.49 102.94
N THR A 125 -109.07 -87.83 103.89
CA THR A 125 -109.08 -86.36 103.98
C THR A 125 -107.73 -85.79 104.44
N ASP A 126 -107.03 -86.42 105.38
CA ASP A 126 -105.68 -86.00 105.77
C ASP A 126 -104.65 -86.22 104.66
N LEU A 127 -104.73 -87.33 103.92
CA LEU A 127 -103.87 -87.56 102.74
C LEU A 127 -104.20 -86.58 101.61
N GLN A 128 -105.48 -86.28 101.36
CA GLN A 128 -105.89 -85.26 100.40
C GLN A 128 -105.38 -83.86 100.82
N LYS A 129 -105.39 -83.56 102.12
CA LYS A 129 -104.83 -82.32 102.67
C LYS A 129 -103.32 -82.25 102.49
N GLN A 130 -102.59 -83.33 102.79
CA GLN A 130 -101.14 -83.41 102.55
C GLN A 130 -100.78 -83.30 101.06
N ILE A 131 -101.55 -83.95 100.18
CA ILE A 131 -101.39 -83.81 98.73
C ILE A 131 -101.61 -82.35 98.33
N THR A 132 -102.64 -81.69 98.86
CA THR A 132 -102.93 -80.28 98.59
C THR A 132 -101.80 -79.36 99.09
N GLU A 133 -101.28 -79.61 100.29
CA GLU A 133 -100.14 -78.86 100.85
C GLU A 133 -98.84 -79.08 100.06
N LEU A 134 -98.55 -80.32 99.64
CA LEU A 134 -97.38 -80.64 98.80
C LEU A 134 -97.50 -80.02 97.41
N VAL A 135 -98.69 -80.05 96.79
CA VAL A 135 -98.97 -79.38 95.52
C VAL A 135 -98.78 -77.87 95.67
N ASN A 136 -99.31 -77.27 96.75
CA ASN A 136 -99.08 -75.85 97.03
C ASN A 136 -97.60 -75.50 97.23
N LEU A 137 -96.83 -76.34 97.94
CA LEU A 137 -95.39 -76.14 98.11
C LEU A 137 -94.62 -76.31 96.79
N LEU A 138 -94.99 -77.29 95.96
CA LEU A 138 -94.43 -77.50 94.62
C LEU A 138 -94.76 -76.32 93.68
N GLU A 139 -95.98 -75.80 93.72
CA GLU A 139 -96.40 -74.63 92.95
C GLU A 139 -95.67 -73.38 93.42
N GLN A 140 -95.52 -73.17 94.74
CA GLN A 140 -94.72 -72.07 95.29
C GLN A 140 -93.25 -72.19 94.90
N GLU A 141 -92.68 -73.39 94.93
CA GLU A 141 -91.29 -73.62 94.55
C GLU A 141 -91.09 -73.42 93.04
N SER A 142 -92.02 -73.89 92.22
CA SER A 142 -92.06 -73.64 90.77
C SER A 142 -92.14 -72.14 90.46
N LEU A 143 -92.97 -71.39 91.17
CA LEU A 143 -93.07 -69.93 91.03
C LEU A 143 -91.79 -69.22 91.46
N LYS A 144 -91.17 -69.63 92.57
CA LYS A 144 -89.86 -69.11 93.01
C LYS A 144 -88.77 -69.43 91.98
N GLN A 145 -88.71 -70.65 91.48
CA GLN A 145 -87.75 -71.06 90.46
C GLN A 145 -87.94 -70.25 89.17
N MET A 146 -89.19 -70.06 88.73
CA MET A 146 -89.51 -69.21 87.59
C MET A 146 -89.08 -67.75 87.83
N SER A 147 -89.33 -67.22 89.03
CA SER A 147 -88.86 -65.87 89.41
C SER A 147 -87.33 -65.76 89.40
N ILE A 148 -86.62 -66.79 89.85
CA ILE A 148 -85.15 -66.83 89.85
C ILE A 148 -84.62 -66.88 88.42
N VAL A 149 -85.17 -67.74 87.56
CA VAL A 149 -84.80 -67.85 86.14
C VAL A 149 -85.05 -66.53 85.42
N ASN A 150 -86.21 -65.90 85.64
CA ASN A 150 -86.54 -64.60 85.04
C ASN A 150 -85.58 -63.50 85.51
N ARG A 151 -85.24 -63.46 86.80
CA ARG A 151 -84.27 -62.50 87.34
C ARG A 151 -82.89 -62.70 86.71
N PHE A 152 -82.39 -63.93 86.66
CA PHE A 152 -81.10 -64.22 86.01
C PHE A 152 -81.12 -63.93 84.51
N GLN A 153 -82.23 -64.20 83.82
CA GLN A 153 -82.37 -63.85 82.40
C GLN A 153 -82.38 -62.33 82.18
N ALA A 154 -83.01 -61.57 83.07
CA ALA A 154 -82.99 -60.11 83.04
C ALA A 154 -81.59 -59.54 83.32
N GLU A 155 -80.92 -60.01 84.39
CA GLU A 155 -79.53 -59.64 84.73
C GLU A 155 -78.56 -59.99 83.59
N ASN A 156 -78.70 -61.16 82.96
CA ASN A 156 -77.86 -61.57 81.84
C ASN A 156 -78.12 -60.72 80.58
N LYS A 157 -79.38 -60.38 80.29
CA LYS A 157 -79.73 -59.44 79.20
C LYS A 157 -79.14 -58.05 79.47
N GLU A 158 -79.25 -57.54 80.69
CA GLU A 158 -78.69 -56.24 81.07
C GLU A 158 -77.16 -56.24 80.97
N ALA A 159 -76.49 -57.27 81.50
CA ALA A 159 -75.04 -57.43 81.38
C ALA A 159 -74.59 -57.53 79.92
N SER A 160 -75.32 -58.27 79.07
CA SER A 160 -75.06 -58.35 77.64
C SER A 160 -75.22 -57.00 76.94
N LEU A 161 -76.25 -56.23 77.28
CA LEU A 161 -76.52 -54.92 76.69
C LEU A 161 -75.49 -53.87 77.15
N MET A 162 -75.06 -53.91 78.41
CA MET A 162 -73.95 -53.09 78.91
C MET A 162 -72.63 -53.43 78.22
N MET A 163 -72.33 -54.72 78.05
CA MET A 163 -71.13 -55.15 77.33
C MET A 163 -71.17 -54.71 75.86
N GLN A 164 -72.31 -54.86 75.19
CA GLN A 164 -72.50 -54.40 73.81
C GLN A 164 -72.27 -52.90 73.69
N LYS A 165 -72.91 -52.08 74.55
CA LYS A 165 -72.70 -50.62 74.57
C LYS A 165 -71.24 -50.26 74.78
N LYS A 166 -70.53 -50.97 75.67
CA LYS A 166 -69.11 -50.74 75.91
C LYS A 166 -68.27 -51.07 74.67
N HIS A 167 -68.56 -52.18 73.98
CA HIS A 167 -67.88 -52.53 72.74
C HIS A 167 -68.16 -51.52 71.62
N GLU A 168 -69.39 -51.06 71.46
CA GLU A 168 -69.75 -50.00 70.49
C GLU A 168 -68.99 -48.71 70.79
N GLU A 169 -68.88 -48.33 72.07
CA GLU A 169 -68.12 -47.16 72.50
C GLU A 169 -66.61 -47.31 72.24
N ASP A 170 -66.03 -48.48 72.56
CA ASP A 170 -64.62 -48.77 72.31
C ASP A 170 -64.33 -48.80 70.80
N LEU A 171 -65.21 -49.39 69.98
CA LEU A 171 -65.10 -49.37 68.52
C LEU A 171 -65.17 -47.95 67.96
N ARG A 172 -66.08 -47.12 68.48
CA ARG A 172 -66.17 -45.71 68.10
C ARG A 172 -64.86 -44.98 68.42
N LYS A 173 -64.33 -45.12 69.63
CA LYS A 173 -63.06 -44.48 70.04
C LYS A 173 -61.89 -44.92 69.16
N ILE A 174 -61.79 -46.21 68.85
CA ILE A 174 -60.73 -46.74 67.97
C ILE A 174 -60.89 -46.14 66.57
N SER A 175 -62.12 -46.09 66.04
CA SER A 175 -62.39 -45.50 64.73
C SER A 175 -62.05 -44.00 64.68
N GLU A 176 -62.39 -43.24 65.72
CA GLU A 176 -62.04 -41.82 65.84
C GLU A 176 -60.52 -41.60 65.94
N MET A 177 -59.83 -42.43 66.74
CA MET A 177 -58.37 -42.39 66.86
C MET A 177 -57.67 -42.69 65.52
N HIS A 178 -58.11 -43.72 64.79
CA HIS A 178 -57.56 -44.03 63.47
C HIS A 178 -57.86 -42.92 62.45
N ALA A 179 -59.04 -42.30 62.51
CA ALA A 179 -59.37 -41.18 61.63
C ALA A 179 -58.42 -40.00 61.86
N LEU A 180 -58.14 -39.67 63.13
CA LEU A 180 -57.16 -38.62 63.48
C LEU A 180 -55.74 -38.98 63.03
N GLU A 181 -55.29 -40.23 63.22
CA GLU A 181 -53.96 -40.66 62.79
C GLU A 181 -53.80 -40.61 61.26
N ILE A 182 -54.85 -40.97 60.51
CA ILE A 182 -54.87 -40.86 59.05
C ILE A 182 -54.82 -39.39 58.63
N GLU A 183 -55.60 -38.51 59.27
CA GLU A 183 -55.58 -37.07 58.98
C GLU A 183 -54.20 -36.46 59.27
N GLU A 184 -53.58 -36.81 60.40
CA GLU A 184 -52.22 -36.38 60.75
C GLU A 184 -51.19 -36.86 59.73
N MET A 185 -51.25 -38.14 59.31
CA MET A 185 -50.37 -38.66 58.26
C MET A 185 -50.58 -37.94 56.92
N GLN A 186 -51.83 -37.68 56.53
CA GLN A 186 -52.14 -36.95 55.29
C GLN A 186 -51.59 -35.52 55.33
N ASN A 187 -51.71 -34.83 56.45
CA ASN A 187 -51.16 -33.50 56.65
C ASN A 187 -49.63 -33.51 56.61
N ASN A 188 -48.98 -34.46 57.29
CA ASN A 188 -47.53 -34.63 57.25
C ASN A 188 -47.02 -34.91 55.82
N PHE A 189 -47.72 -35.76 55.04
CA PHE A 189 -47.38 -35.99 53.65
C PHE A 189 -47.57 -34.75 52.77
N ALA A 190 -48.63 -33.98 53.00
CA ALA A 190 -48.87 -32.73 52.29
C ALA A 190 -47.75 -31.70 52.57
N GLU A 191 -47.33 -31.57 53.83
CA GLU A 191 -46.22 -30.68 54.21
C GLU A 191 -44.89 -31.12 53.59
N ILE A 192 -44.56 -32.42 53.62
CA ILE A 192 -43.36 -32.95 52.96
C ILE A 192 -43.41 -32.70 51.45
N LEU A 193 -44.56 -32.90 50.81
CA LEU A 193 -44.73 -32.66 49.37
C LEU A 193 -44.56 -31.18 49.03
N GLU A 194 -45.11 -30.27 49.83
CA GLU A 194 -44.94 -28.83 49.66
C GLU A 194 -43.47 -28.41 49.84
N ALA A 195 -42.80 -28.95 50.85
CA ALA A 195 -41.38 -28.70 51.10
C ALA A 195 -40.49 -29.20 49.93
N GLU A 196 -40.71 -30.42 49.44
CA GLU A 196 -39.95 -30.99 48.32
C GLU A 196 -40.25 -30.29 47.00
N THR A 197 -41.52 -29.94 46.71
CA THR A 197 -41.84 -29.13 45.53
C THR A 197 -41.24 -27.73 45.61
N GLY A 198 -41.17 -27.14 46.81
CA GLY A 198 -40.45 -25.89 47.07
C GLY A 198 -38.95 -26.02 46.79
N LYS A 199 -38.29 -27.08 47.28
CA LYS A 199 -36.87 -27.36 47.00
C LYS A 199 -36.61 -27.58 45.51
N ALA A 200 -37.46 -28.35 44.83
CA ALA A 200 -37.35 -28.61 43.40
C ALA A 200 -37.50 -27.33 42.57
N LYS A 201 -38.47 -26.47 42.91
CA LYS A 201 -38.65 -25.16 42.26
C LYS A 201 -37.44 -24.25 42.47
N LYS A 202 -36.86 -24.19 43.68
CA LYS A 202 -35.64 -23.42 43.96
C LYS A 202 -34.46 -23.89 43.10
N LYS A 203 -34.19 -25.20 43.10
CA LYS A 203 -33.14 -25.80 42.24
C LYS A 203 -33.36 -25.49 40.76
N TYR A 204 -34.60 -25.52 40.28
CA TYR A 204 -34.92 -25.15 38.90
C TYR A 204 -34.57 -23.68 38.59
N HIS A 205 -34.89 -22.75 39.49
CA HIS A 205 -34.55 -21.33 39.31
C HIS A 205 -33.03 -21.12 39.35
N GLU A 206 -32.34 -21.74 40.30
CA GLU A 206 -30.87 -21.69 40.38
C GLU A 206 -30.21 -22.19 39.09
N LEU A 207 -30.67 -23.33 38.55
CA LEU A 207 -30.15 -23.88 37.30
C LEU A 207 -30.48 -23.01 36.09
N LYS A 208 -31.67 -22.40 36.06
CA LYS A 208 -32.08 -21.46 35.02
C LYS A 208 -31.21 -20.20 35.03
N ASP A 209 -30.91 -19.66 36.21
CA ASP A 209 -30.05 -18.47 36.37
C ASP A 209 -28.62 -18.79 35.95
N GLN A 210 -28.09 -19.95 36.34
CA GLN A 210 -26.78 -20.44 35.87
C GLN A 210 -26.73 -20.58 34.35
N PHE A 211 -27.78 -21.16 33.75
CA PHE A 211 -27.88 -21.27 32.29
C PHE A 211 -27.90 -19.89 31.61
N GLN A 212 -28.67 -18.93 32.13
CA GLN A 212 -28.72 -17.57 31.60
C GLN A 212 -27.36 -16.85 31.74
N SER A 213 -26.69 -17.00 32.88
CA SER A 213 -25.35 -16.45 33.09
C SER A 213 -24.35 -17.04 32.10
N LEU A 214 -24.40 -18.35 31.86
CA LEU A 214 -23.54 -19.02 30.89
C LEU A 214 -23.84 -18.57 29.46
N GLN A 215 -25.12 -18.41 29.12
CA GLN A 215 -25.55 -17.89 27.83
C GLN A 215 -25.03 -16.47 27.60
N ALA A 216 -25.12 -15.59 28.61
CA ALA A 216 -24.59 -14.23 28.54
C ALA A 216 -23.05 -14.22 28.36
N ALA A 217 -22.34 -15.07 29.11
CA ALA A 217 -20.89 -15.20 28.98
C ALA A 217 -20.49 -15.71 27.57
N PHE A 218 -21.25 -16.64 26.99
CA PHE A 218 -21.02 -17.13 25.64
C PHE A 218 -21.26 -16.07 24.58
N ILE A 219 -22.32 -15.27 24.73
CA ILE A 219 -22.60 -14.13 23.82
C ILE A 219 -21.45 -13.12 23.88
N SER A 220 -21.02 -12.73 25.09
CA SER A 220 -19.91 -11.81 25.29
C SER A 220 -18.59 -12.34 24.70
N PHE A 221 -18.29 -13.63 24.89
CA PHE A 221 -17.11 -14.26 24.28
C PHE A 221 -17.17 -14.24 22.75
N LYS A 222 -18.33 -14.55 22.17
CA LYS A 222 -18.55 -14.51 20.72
C LYS A 222 -18.37 -13.09 20.16
N GLU A 223 -18.92 -12.09 20.85
CA GLU A 223 -18.77 -10.67 20.48
C GLU A 223 -17.30 -10.25 20.54
N SER A 224 -16.59 -10.62 21.61
CA SER A 224 -15.16 -10.35 21.77
C SER A 224 -14.31 -10.97 20.66
N ILE A 225 -14.55 -12.23 20.27
CA ILE A 225 -13.86 -12.85 19.11
C ILE A 225 -14.16 -12.10 17.82
N THR A 226 -15.42 -11.70 17.62
CA THR A 226 -15.85 -11.01 16.40
C THR A 226 -15.20 -9.63 16.31
N GLU A 227 -15.12 -8.92 17.43
CA GLU A 227 -14.42 -7.63 17.53
C GLU A 227 -12.92 -7.79 17.28
N GLU A 228 -12.24 -8.74 17.93
CA GLU A 228 -10.81 -9.01 17.71
C GLU A 228 -10.52 -9.36 16.23
N MET A 229 -11.37 -10.18 15.61
CA MET A 229 -11.25 -10.51 14.18
C MET A 229 -11.41 -9.24 13.31
N ASN A 230 -12.40 -8.40 13.59
CA ASN A 230 -12.65 -7.17 12.85
C ASN A 230 -11.50 -6.16 13.01
N GLU A 231 -10.95 -6.01 14.22
CA GLU A 231 -9.78 -5.18 14.48
C GLU A 231 -8.56 -5.66 13.70
N ARG A 232 -8.29 -6.97 13.70
CA ARG A 232 -7.19 -7.56 12.91
C ARG A 232 -7.37 -7.34 11.41
N LEU A 233 -8.60 -7.42 10.90
CA LEU A 233 -8.91 -7.12 9.50
C LEU A 233 -8.68 -5.64 9.18
N ALA A 234 -9.20 -4.73 10.02
CA ALA A 234 -9.03 -3.29 9.86
C ALA A 234 -7.56 -2.87 9.97
N GLN A 235 -6.76 -3.54 10.82
CA GLN A 235 -5.32 -3.32 10.89
C GLN A 235 -4.62 -3.77 9.60
N LYS A 236 -4.91 -4.97 9.09
CA LYS A 236 -4.33 -5.46 7.83
C LYS A 236 -4.68 -4.56 6.66
N GLU A 237 -5.91 -4.05 6.60
CA GLU A 237 -6.34 -3.10 5.57
C GLU A 237 -5.54 -1.80 5.64
N ARG A 238 -5.36 -1.23 6.85
CA ARG A 238 -4.51 -0.04 7.05
C ARG A 238 -3.07 -0.28 6.63
N GLU A 239 -2.45 -1.36 7.06
CA GLU A 239 -1.06 -1.70 6.71
C GLU A 239 -0.89 -1.88 5.19
N LEU A 240 -1.85 -2.51 4.51
CA LEU A 240 -1.80 -2.72 3.07
C LEU A 240 -1.97 -1.38 2.32
N ASN A 241 -2.89 -0.53 2.76
CA ASN A 241 -3.10 0.80 2.20
C ASN A 241 -1.87 1.70 2.40
N GLU A 242 -1.24 1.68 3.57
CA GLU A 242 -0.01 2.42 3.85
C GLU A 242 1.15 1.93 2.97
N LYS A 243 1.36 0.62 2.86
CA LYS A 243 2.38 0.05 1.98
C LYS A 243 2.15 0.42 0.52
N HIS A 244 0.91 0.34 0.04
CA HIS A 244 0.57 0.73 -1.32
C HIS A 244 0.79 2.24 -1.56
N SER A 245 0.39 3.08 -0.60
CA SER A 245 0.61 4.53 -0.66
C SER A 245 2.11 4.87 -0.69
N MET A 246 2.93 4.20 0.12
CA MET A 246 4.38 4.40 0.13
C MET A 246 5.03 3.94 -1.17
N GLU A 247 4.66 2.78 -1.71
CA GLU A 247 5.23 2.28 -2.97
C GLU A 247 4.84 3.19 -4.15
N MET A 248 3.59 3.65 -4.20
CA MET A 248 3.15 4.62 -5.20
C MET A 248 3.93 5.94 -5.11
N LYS A 249 4.15 6.47 -3.90
CA LYS A 249 4.98 7.68 -3.70
C LYS A 249 6.44 7.45 -4.12
N ARG A 250 7.00 6.28 -3.80
CA ARG A 250 8.37 5.89 -4.18
C ARG A 250 8.54 5.84 -5.68
N GLU A 251 7.63 5.16 -6.39
CA GLU A 251 7.68 5.03 -7.84
C GLU A 251 7.48 6.38 -8.55
N LEU A 252 6.55 7.20 -8.04
CA LEU A 252 6.33 8.55 -8.56
C LEU A 252 7.57 9.46 -8.37
N ALA A 253 8.26 9.33 -7.23
CA ALA A 253 9.52 10.03 -7.00
C ALA A 253 10.63 9.57 -7.96
N LEU A 254 10.74 8.26 -8.21
CA LEU A 254 11.69 7.72 -9.19
C LEU A 254 11.41 8.23 -10.61
N GLN A 255 10.15 8.27 -11.03
CA GLN A 255 9.75 8.81 -12.32
C GLN A 255 10.06 10.30 -12.45
N ARG A 256 9.75 11.09 -11.41
CA ARG A 256 10.10 12.53 -11.37
C ARG A 256 11.61 12.73 -11.53
N HIS A 257 12.42 12.02 -10.76
CA HIS A 257 13.87 12.13 -10.82
C HIS A 257 14.45 11.63 -12.17
N ALA A 258 13.81 10.65 -12.82
CA ALA A 258 14.21 10.21 -14.16
C ALA A 258 13.90 11.26 -15.22
N LEU A 259 12.74 11.93 -15.13
CA LEU A 259 12.38 13.02 -16.04
C LEU A 259 13.24 14.26 -15.83
N GLU A 260 13.51 14.62 -14.57
CA GLU A 260 14.38 15.74 -14.22
C GLU A 260 15.79 15.56 -14.80
N ARG A 261 16.40 14.37 -14.61
CA ARG A 261 17.69 14.04 -15.24
C ARG A 261 17.65 14.12 -16.76
N LYS A 262 16.60 13.62 -17.42
CA LYS A 262 16.46 13.75 -18.88
C LYS A 262 16.39 15.21 -19.33
N CYS A 263 15.64 16.05 -18.62
CA CYS A 263 15.59 17.48 -18.92
C CYS A 263 16.95 18.15 -18.71
N ASP A 264 17.69 17.80 -17.67
CA ASP A 264 19.04 18.33 -17.43
C ASP A 264 20.02 17.87 -18.51
N ASP A 265 19.97 16.61 -18.91
CA ASP A 265 20.79 16.05 -19.99
C ASP A 265 20.48 16.72 -21.34
N GLU A 266 19.20 16.92 -21.67
CA GLU A 266 18.77 17.64 -22.87
C GLU A 266 19.22 19.11 -22.84
N LYS A 267 19.09 19.77 -21.69
CA LYS A 267 19.55 21.16 -21.51
C LYS A 267 21.06 21.24 -21.71
N GLN A 268 21.83 20.34 -21.11
CA GLN A 268 23.28 20.31 -21.27
C GLN A 268 23.67 20.03 -22.73
N SER A 269 23.04 19.07 -23.39
CA SER A 269 23.27 18.77 -24.81
C SER A 269 22.97 19.97 -25.72
N ILE A 270 21.92 20.74 -25.42
CA ILE A 270 21.59 21.98 -26.14
C ILE A 270 22.68 23.04 -25.90
N VAL A 271 23.14 23.21 -24.65
CA VAL A 271 24.24 24.13 -24.32
C VAL A 271 25.50 23.75 -25.07
N ASP A 272 25.93 22.49 -25.01
CA ASP A 272 27.13 21.99 -25.68
C ASP A 272 27.05 22.24 -27.20
N ASN A 273 25.89 21.99 -27.81
CA ASN A 273 25.66 22.23 -29.24
C ASN A 273 25.73 23.73 -29.59
N TYR A 274 25.14 24.61 -28.79
CA TYR A 274 25.27 26.05 -29.01
C TYR A 274 26.70 26.55 -28.82
N GLU A 275 27.43 26.03 -27.84
CA GLU A 275 28.84 26.34 -27.65
C GLU A 275 29.68 25.88 -28.85
N GLU A 276 29.45 24.68 -29.38
CA GLU A 276 30.11 24.19 -30.60
C GLU A 276 29.81 25.07 -31.82
N GLN A 277 28.54 25.46 -32.01
CA GLN A 277 28.13 26.38 -33.09
C GLN A 277 28.79 27.76 -32.95
N ILE A 278 28.78 28.32 -31.75
CA ILE A 278 29.43 29.60 -31.45
C ILE A 278 30.92 29.51 -31.75
N ASN A 279 31.60 28.47 -31.26
CA ASN A 279 33.03 28.26 -31.51
C ASN A 279 33.35 28.10 -33.00
N THR A 280 32.49 27.39 -33.74
CA THR A 280 32.63 27.25 -35.20
C THR A 280 32.53 28.60 -35.91
N ILE A 281 31.56 29.44 -35.53
CA ILE A 281 31.40 30.78 -36.09
C ILE A 281 32.60 31.67 -35.73
N ILE A 282 33.05 31.63 -34.47
CA ILE A 282 34.23 32.38 -34.00
C ILE A 282 35.47 31.99 -34.80
N ASN A 283 35.72 30.68 -34.96
CA ASN A 283 36.88 30.19 -35.69
C ASN A 283 36.83 30.55 -37.18
N ARG A 284 35.64 30.45 -37.81
CA ARG A 284 35.44 30.88 -39.20
C ARG A 284 35.70 32.38 -39.35
N HIS A 285 35.11 33.21 -38.50
CA HIS A 285 35.30 34.66 -38.54
C HIS A 285 36.76 35.05 -38.28
N LYS A 286 37.44 34.37 -37.36
CA LYS A 286 38.89 34.55 -37.13
C LYS A 286 39.69 34.22 -38.40
N GLY A 287 39.41 33.09 -39.05
CA GLY A 287 40.05 32.73 -40.32
C GLY A 287 39.77 33.73 -41.44
N GLU A 288 38.55 34.26 -41.54
CA GLU A 288 38.20 35.33 -42.50
C GLU A 288 38.96 36.63 -42.22
N MET A 289 39.10 37.01 -40.95
CA MET A 289 39.88 38.17 -40.52
C MET A 289 41.37 38.00 -40.81
N ASP A 290 41.94 36.83 -40.53
CA ASP A 290 43.33 36.50 -40.81
C ASP A 290 43.60 36.53 -42.33
N ASN A 291 42.73 35.90 -43.14
CA ASN A 291 42.81 35.94 -44.60
C ASN A 291 42.70 37.36 -45.16
N ALA A 292 41.80 38.19 -44.61
CA ALA A 292 41.69 39.59 -45.02
C ALA A 292 42.96 40.37 -44.67
N ALA A 293 43.53 40.15 -43.48
CA ALA A 293 44.79 40.77 -43.07
C ALA A 293 45.95 40.39 -43.99
N GLU A 294 46.06 39.13 -44.40
CA GLU A 294 47.05 38.66 -45.38
C GLU A 294 46.86 39.37 -46.74
N GLN A 295 45.63 39.46 -47.25
CA GLN A 295 45.33 40.17 -48.50
C GLN A 295 45.70 41.66 -48.41
N TYR A 296 45.37 42.32 -47.29
CA TYR A 296 45.77 43.71 -47.07
C TYR A 296 47.29 43.86 -47.01
N SER A 297 48.02 42.95 -46.37
CA SER A 297 49.49 42.96 -46.35
C SER A 297 50.07 42.84 -47.75
N ALA A 298 49.58 41.91 -48.56
CA ALA A 298 50.02 41.75 -49.95
C ALA A 298 49.73 42.99 -50.80
N ILE A 299 48.54 43.59 -50.67
CA ILE A 299 48.21 44.84 -51.35
C ILE A 299 49.16 45.95 -50.89
N MET A 300 49.43 46.08 -49.60
CA MET A 300 50.36 47.08 -49.07
C MET A 300 51.78 46.92 -49.64
N GLU A 301 52.26 45.69 -49.79
CA GLU A 301 53.54 45.41 -50.47
C GLU A 301 53.51 45.87 -51.94
N THR A 302 52.47 45.51 -52.71
CA THR A 302 52.34 45.98 -54.11
C THR A 302 52.22 47.50 -54.22
N VAL A 303 51.56 48.16 -53.26
CA VAL A 303 51.48 49.63 -53.22
C VAL A 303 52.86 50.24 -53.00
N GLU A 304 53.69 49.64 -52.13
CA GLU A 304 55.06 50.11 -51.90
C GLU A 304 55.96 49.88 -53.13
N GLU A 305 55.82 48.73 -53.81
CA GLU A 305 56.50 48.47 -55.08
C GLU A 305 56.12 49.50 -56.16
N LEU A 306 54.82 49.77 -56.32
CA LEU A 306 54.32 50.78 -57.26
C LEU A 306 54.80 52.18 -56.90
N ARG A 307 54.87 52.52 -55.60
CA ARG A 307 55.43 53.78 -55.12
C ARG A 307 56.90 53.92 -55.50
N ASN A 308 57.69 52.85 -55.32
CA ASN A 308 59.10 52.82 -55.71
C ASN A 308 59.28 52.94 -57.23
N ALA A 309 58.48 52.22 -58.01
CA ALA A 309 58.47 52.34 -59.47
C ALA A 309 58.10 53.76 -59.92
N LYS A 310 57.11 54.39 -59.27
CA LYS A 310 56.73 55.78 -59.54
C LYS A 310 57.91 56.73 -59.28
N LEU A 311 58.61 56.59 -58.15
CA LEU A 311 59.78 57.39 -57.82
C LEU A 311 60.90 57.21 -58.87
N GLN A 312 61.14 55.99 -59.34
CA GLN A 312 62.12 55.72 -60.40
C GLN A 312 61.73 56.37 -61.73
N ILE A 313 60.44 56.32 -62.10
CA ILE A 313 59.94 56.99 -63.31
C ILE A 313 60.10 58.51 -63.17
N GLU A 314 59.76 59.08 -62.02
CA GLU A 314 59.93 60.51 -61.75
C GLU A 314 61.40 60.94 -61.86
N ASP A 315 62.34 60.15 -61.33
CA ASP A 315 63.78 60.40 -61.47
C ASP A 315 64.25 60.30 -62.94
N LEU A 316 63.83 59.26 -63.67
CA LEU A 316 64.13 59.13 -65.10
C LEU A 316 63.56 60.27 -65.93
N LEU A 317 62.35 60.76 -65.61
CA LEU A 317 61.76 61.94 -66.26
C LEU A 317 62.61 63.18 -66.01
N GLN A 318 63.08 63.42 -64.78
CA GLN A 318 64.00 64.52 -64.49
C GLN A 318 65.33 64.39 -65.23
N GLN A 319 65.88 63.18 -65.33
CA GLN A 319 67.10 62.94 -66.11
C GLN A 319 66.89 63.19 -67.60
N LEU A 320 65.74 62.76 -68.15
CA LEU A 320 65.37 62.98 -69.55
C LEU A 320 65.17 64.47 -69.84
N GLU A 321 64.51 65.20 -68.94
CA GLU A 321 64.34 66.65 -69.05
C GLU A 321 65.70 67.37 -69.08
N LYS A 322 66.62 67.04 -68.16
CA LYS A 322 68.01 67.55 -68.19
C LYS A 322 68.73 67.22 -69.50
N LYS A 323 68.58 66.00 -70.03
CA LYS A 323 69.19 65.60 -71.30
C LYS A 323 68.60 66.36 -72.48
N ASN A 324 67.29 66.60 -72.48
CA ASN A 324 66.63 67.44 -73.47
C ASN A 324 67.14 68.88 -73.40
N GLU A 325 67.30 69.46 -72.21
CA GLU A 325 67.93 70.78 -72.02
C GLU A 325 69.36 70.80 -72.55
N GLU A 326 70.18 69.78 -72.25
CA GLU A 326 71.55 69.65 -72.79
C GLU A 326 71.56 69.59 -74.33
N ILE A 327 70.69 68.78 -74.93
CA ILE A 327 70.55 68.67 -76.39
C ILE A 327 70.08 69.99 -77.00
N GLN A 328 69.10 70.65 -76.38
CA GLN A 328 68.61 71.95 -76.84
C GLN A 328 69.73 72.98 -76.80
N ASN A 329 70.47 73.09 -75.69
CA ASN A 329 71.63 73.98 -75.56
C ASN A 329 72.70 73.67 -76.62
N GLN A 330 72.98 72.37 -76.88
CA GLN A 330 73.90 71.96 -77.93
C GLN A 330 73.38 72.33 -79.34
N SER A 331 72.09 72.15 -79.61
CA SER A 331 71.46 72.52 -80.87
C SER A 331 71.50 74.04 -81.10
N GLU A 332 71.25 74.82 -80.07
CA GLU A 332 71.35 76.28 -80.10
C GLU A 332 72.81 76.72 -80.38
N TYR A 333 73.77 76.08 -79.71
CA TYR A 333 75.20 76.32 -79.96
C TYR A 333 75.65 75.92 -81.37
N LEU A 334 75.17 74.78 -81.88
CA LEU A 334 75.42 74.35 -83.26
C LEU A 334 74.81 75.34 -84.26
N SER A 335 73.58 75.81 -84.04
CA SER A 335 72.95 76.81 -84.90
C SER A 335 73.71 78.14 -84.90
N PHE A 336 74.24 78.56 -83.74
CA PHE A 336 75.14 79.70 -83.64
C PHE A 336 76.44 79.50 -84.45
N LEU A 337 77.06 78.32 -84.37
CA LEU A 337 78.24 77.99 -85.16
C LEU A 337 77.95 77.93 -86.67
N GLU A 338 76.81 77.36 -87.06
CA GLU A 338 76.38 77.29 -88.46
C GLU A 338 76.17 78.69 -89.05
N THR A 339 75.52 79.58 -88.31
CA THR A 339 75.32 80.99 -88.72
C THR A 339 76.65 81.75 -88.77
N GLN A 340 77.56 81.54 -87.81
CA GLN A 340 78.90 82.12 -87.83
C GLN A 340 79.73 81.60 -89.03
N LEU A 341 79.70 80.30 -89.32
CA LEU A 341 80.35 79.72 -90.50
C LEU A 341 79.76 80.25 -91.79
N ALA A 342 78.43 80.44 -91.87
CA ALA A 342 77.77 81.04 -93.02
C ALA A 342 78.23 82.50 -93.22
N TYR A 343 78.35 83.27 -92.14
CA TYR A 343 78.89 84.63 -92.15
C TYR A 343 80.35 84.65 -92.63
N ASP A 344 81.21 83.79 -92.09
CA ASP A 344 82.62 83.72 -92.50
C ASP A 344 82.77 83.24 -93.95
N ARG A 345 81.95 82.29 -94.41
CA ARG A 345 81.91 81.88 -95.84
C ARG A 345 81.50 83.04 -96.74
N ALA A 346 80.48 83.81 -96.38
CA ALA A 346 80.05 84.98 -97.15
C ALA A 346 81.16 86.05 -97.20
N ARG A 347 81.82 86.32 -96.07
CA ARG A 347 82.95 87.25 -95.97
C ARG A 347 84.16 86.78 -96.77
N LEU A 348 84.49 85.49 -96.74
CA LEU A 348 85.54 84.92 -97.59
C LEU A 348 85.18 85.05 -99.07
N ALA A 349 83.94 84.77 -99.46
CA ALA A 349 83.47 84.95 -100.84
C ALA A 349 83.55 86.42 -101.30
N GLU A 350 83.26 87.37 -100.41
CA GLU A 350 83.42 88.81 -100.67
C GLU A 350 84.90 89.17 -100.88
N ILE A 351 85.77 88.73 -99.98
CA ILE A 351 87.23 88.94 -100.07
C ILE A 351 87.78 88.34 -101.37
N GLU A 352 87.44 87.09 -101.67
CA GLU A 352 87.79 86.43 -102.93
C GLU A 352 87.29 87.20 -104.16
N GLY A 353 86.06 87.75 -104.10
CA GLY A 353 85.48 88.62 -105.11
C GLY A 353 86.32 89.89 -105.33
N THR A 354 86.70 90.58 -104.26
CA THR A 354 87.59 91.76 -104.33
C THR A 354 88.97 91.42 -104.88
N TYR A 355 89.58 90.30 -104.48
CA TYR A 355 90.88 89.87 -105.02
C TYR A 355 90.78 89.56 -106.51
N LYS A 356 89.76 88.80 -106.95
CA LYS A 356 89.51 88.53 -108.38
C LYS A 356 89.30 89.83 -109.17
N SER A 357 88.54 90.78 -108.63
CA SER A 357 88.32 92.10 -109.24
C SER A 357 89.62 92.92 -109.35
N ASN A 358 90.42 92.97 -108.29
CA ASN A 358 91.70 93.67 -108.25
C ASN A 358 92.72 93.05 -109.21
N ILE A 359 92.82 91.72 -109.25
CA ILE A 359 93.64 91.01 -110.24
C ILE A 359 93.17 91.35 -111.66
N GLY A 360 91.86 91.35 -111.91
CA GLY A 360 91.30 91.77 -113.21
C GLY A 360 91.65 93.23 -113.56
N SER A 361 91.60 94.14 -112.58
CA SER A 361 91.99 95.55 -112.74
C SER A 361 93.48 95.71 -113.02
N MET A 362 94.35 95.06 -112.25
CA MET A 362 95.80 95.07 -112.48
C MET A 362 96.15 94.46 -113.83
N LYS A 363 95.54 93.32 -114.19
CA LYS A 363 95.75 92.67 -115.49
C LYS A 363 95.37 93.61 -116.64
N ARG A 364 94.26 94.36 -116.52
CA ARG A 364 93.91 95.41 -117.48
C ARG A 364 94.97 96.51 -117.53
N LYS A 365 95.41 97.04 -116.38
CA LYS A 365 96.47 98.07 -116.32
C LYS A 365 97.78 97.62 -116.98
N TYR A 366 98.24 96.39 -116.69
CA TYR A 366 99.45 95.84 -117.30
C TYR A 366 99.31 95.65 -118.81
N VAL A 367 98.15 95.19 -119.30
CA VAL A 367 97.87 95.09 -120.74
C VAL A 367 97.88 96.48 -121.40
N THR A 368 97.27 97.49 -120.77
CA THR A 368 97.29 98.86 -121.28
C THR A 368 98.71 99.45 -121.30
N SER A 369 99.50 99.26 -120.24
CA SER A 369 100.90 99.70 -120.20
C SER A 369 101.79 98.98 -121.20
N MET A 370 101.63 97.66 -121.36
CA MET A 370 102.37 96.91 -122.38
C MET A 370 102.07 97.45 -123.78
N LYS A 371 100.79 97.69 -124.08
CA LYS A 371 100.38 98.23 -125.38
C LYS A 371 100.97 99.62 -125.64
N ALA A 372 100.98 100.50 -124.63
CA ALA A 372 101.62 101.81 -124.73
C ALA A 372 103.15 101.71 -124.95
N LEU A 373 103.82 100.75 -124.32
CA LEU A 373 105.26 100.49 -124.54
C LEU A 373 105.54 99.90 -125.93
N GLU A 374 104.66 99.05 -126.44
CA GLU A 374 104.74 98.54 -127.82
C GLU A 374 104.62 99.68 -128.84
N ASP A 375 103.64 100.57 -128.66
CA ASP A 375 103.46 101.75 -129.50
C ASP A 375 104.69 102.67 -129.46
N GLN A 376 105.21 102.98 -128.26
CA GLN A 376 106.44 103.78 -128.09
C GLN A 376 107.68 103.13 -128.74
N ASN A 377 107.80 101.81 -128.67
CA ASN A 377 108.92 101.08 -129.27
C ASN A 377 108.80 101.05 -130.81
N LEU A 378 107.57 101.03 -131.33
CA LEU A 378 107.30 101.20 -132.75
C LEU A 378 107.72 102.60 -133.24
N ASP A 379 107.34 103.64 -132.51
CA ASP A 379 107.72 105.02 -132.80
C ASP A 379 109.24 105.21 -132.77
N LEU A 380 109.92 104.65 -131.76
CA LEU A 380 111.39 104.68 -131.65
C LEU A 380 112.07 103.98 -132.83
N LYS A 381 111.55 102.83 -133.27
CA LYS A 381 112.08 102.13 -134.45
C LYS A 381 111.88 102.93 -135.74
N GLN A 382 110.75 103.60 -135.90
CA GLN A 382 110.50 104.50 -137.03
C GLN A 382 111.46 105.70 -137.00
N LEU A 383 111.67 106.31 -135.83
CA LEU A 383 112.60 107.43 -135.66
C LEU A 383 114.05 107.03 -135.97
N PHE A 384 114.45 105.83 -135.55
CA PHE A 384 115.77 105.26 -135.84
C PHE A 384 115.99 105.03 -137.33
N ALA A 385 114.97 104.57 -138.05
CA ALA A 385 115.02 104.37 -139.50
C ALA A 385 115.22 105.71 -140.24
N ILE A 386 114.49 106.75 -139.85
CA ILE A 386 114.65 108.10 -140.41
C ILE A 386 116.06 108.64 -140.17
N LYS A 387 116.58 108.49 -138.94
CA LYS A 387 117.95 108.93 -138.60
C LYS A 387 119.05 108.15 -139.32
N ALA A 388 118.83 106.87 -139.61
CA ALA A 388 119.76 106.05 -140.39
C ALA A 388 119.80 106.46 -141.87
N GLU A 389 118.65 106.85 -142.45
CA GLU A 389 118.59 107.41 -143.80
C GLU A 389 119.35 108.77 -143.90
N GLU A 390 119.20 109.64 -142.90
CA GLU A 390 119.96 110.91 -142.84
C GLU A 390 121.49 110.68 -142.76
N LEU A 391 121.94 109.68 -141.98
CA LEU A 391 123.36 109.36 -141.83
C LEU A 391 123.97 108.72 -143.09
N CYS A 392 123.22 107.90 -143.82
CA CYS A 392 123.65 107.36 -145.11
C CYS A 392 123.82 108.46 -146.17
N ALA A 393 122.94 109.46 -146.20
CA ALA A 393 123.08 110.61 -147.10
C ALA A 393 124.32 111.47 -146.79
N LEU A 394 124.61 111.69 -145.50
CA LEU A 394 125.81 112.41 -145.04
C LEU A 394 127.11 111.67 -145.35
N ARG A 395 127.12 110.33 -145.23
CA ARG A 395 128.31 109.51 -145.50
C ARG A 395 128.68 109.48 -146.99
N ALA A 396 127.67 109.46 -147.88
CA ALA A 396 127.88 109.57 -149.32
C ALA A 396 128.49 110.92 -149.74
N MET A 397 128.19 112.02 -149.03
CA MET A 397 128.81 113.32 -149.31
C MET A 397 130.27 113.41 -148.86
N ILE A 398 130.68 112.64 -147.83
CA ILE A 398 132.05 112.63 -147.32
C ILE A 398 132.97 111.81 -148.24
N GLU A 399 132.53 110.63 -148.70
CA GLU A 399 133.32 109.78 -149.60
C GLU A 399 133.57 110.42 -150.98
N GLU A 400 132.64 111.26 -151.47
CA GLU A 400 132.84 112.00 -152.72
C GLU A 400 133.88 113.13 -152.56
N ARG A 401 134.01 113.69 -151.36
CA ARG A 401 135.00 114.72 -151.04
C ARG A 401 136.42 114.14 -150.96
N GLU A 402 136.56 112.95 -150.38
CA GLU A 402 137.85 112.27 -150.24
C GLU A 402 138.40 111.73 -151.57
N ARG A 403 137.53 111.35 -152.51
CA ARG A 403 137.93 110.98 -153.88
C ARG A 403 138.54 112.15 -154.65
N ILE A 404 138.04 113.36 -154.44
CA ILE A 404 138.57 114.58 -155.06
C ILE A 404 139.97 114.90 -154.49
N GLU A 405 140.16 114.76 -153.17
CA GLU A 405 141.47 114.99 -152.53
C GLU A 405 142.53 113.94 -152.90
N GLN A 406 142.15 112.70 -153.21
CA GLN A 406 143.09 111.66 -153.70
C GLN A 406 143.60 111.92 -155.13
N LEU A 407 142.84 112.64 -155.97
CA LEU A 407 143.27 113.00 -157.32
C LEU A 407 144.27 114.18 -157.34
N GLU A 408 144.18 115.09 -156.37
CA GLU A 408 145.07 116.27 -156.29
C GLU A 408 146.48 115.91 -155.81
N ARG A 409 146.64 114.89 -154.95
CA ARG A 409 147.96 114.50 -154.43
C ARG A 409 148.79 113.65 -155.41
N MET A 410 148.19 112.99 -156.39
CA MET A 410 148.95 112.29 -157.45
C MET A 410 149.61 113.25 -158.46
N ASN A 411 149.32 114.55 -158.42
CA ASN A 411 149.76 115.52 -159.42
C ASN A 411 150.90 116.46 -158.96
N SER A 412 151.45 116.26 -157.75
CA SER A 412 152.55 117.08 -157.23
C SER A 412 153.79 116.22 -156.96
N GLN A 413 154.77 116.36 -157.85
CA GLN A 413 156.20 116.01 -157.74
C GLN A 413 156.58 114.56 -158.14
N GLN A 414 157.19 114.21 -159.29
CA GLN A 414 157.81 114.90 -160.47
C GLN A 414 158.50 116.25 -160.30
#